data_AF-A0A4S2A7L8-F1
#
_entry.id   AF-A0A4S2A7L8-F1
#
_cell.length_a   1.000
_cell.length_b   1.000
_cell.length_c   1.000
_cell.angle_alpha   90.00
_cell.angle_beta   90.00
_cell.angle_gamma   90.00
#
_symmetry.space_group_name_H-M   'P 1'
#
loop_
_entity.id
_entity.type
_entity.pdbx_description
1 polymer ?
#
loop_
_entity_poly.entity_id
_entity_poly.type
_entity_poly.pdbx_seq_one_letter_code
_entity_poly.pdbx_strand_id
1 'polypeptide(L)'
;MARKRPMTTEGLFDTICKILKEKGKLPDILDYGLATHNPVPITNYEYDLKNNLDYGGNEGIYLDLWIEYTAEGKKCASGLGTFKTLRADDESMHIMAVLLADFIIEECAYVNANLDDFTWEGVDVHVIEKSGEKSKWGYSCGTMEAALKRKDELLKKYPKVIVRDNATRKEKIYENGG
;
A
#
# COMPACT_ATOMS: atom_id res chain seq x y z
N MET A 1 -4.76 15.63 -2.13
CA MET A 1 -3.91 16.22 -1.06
C MET A 1 -3.07 15.10 -0.49
N ALA A 2 -1.78 15.32 -0.26
CA ALA A 2 -0.91 14.28 0.31
C ALA A 2 -1.37 13.91 1.74
N ARG A 3 -1.34 12.61 2.07
CA ARG A 3 -1.71 12.13 3.41
C ARG A 3 -0.72 12.65 4.46
N LYS A 4 -1.24 12.90 5.66
CA LYS A 4 -0.43 13.30 6.84
C LYS A 4 -0.02 12.10 7.73
N ARG A 5 -0.60 10.93 7.48
CA ARG A 5 -0.34 9.68 8.20
C ARG A 5 -0.43 8.51 7.22
N PRO A 6 0.26 7.39 7.50
CA PRO A 6 0.16 6.20 6.66
C PRO A 6 -1.27 5.70 6.50
N MET A 7 -1.53 5.07 5.35
CA MET A 7 -2.70 4.23 5.19
C MET A 7 -2.70 3.16 6.28
N THR A 8 -3.86 2.83 6.86
CA THR A 8 -3.99 1.71 7.79
C THR A 8 -4.51 0.48 7.05
N THR A 9 -4.33 -0.71 7.62
CA THR A 9 -4.92 -1.94 7.08
C THR A 9 -6.45 -1.87 6.96
N GLU A 10 -7.13 -1.31 7.97
CA GLU A 10 -8.57 -0.99 7.91
C GLU A 10 -8.87 0.00 6.77
N GLY A 11 -8.12 1.10 6.68
CA GLY A 11 -8.35 2.11 5.65
C GLY A 11 -8.15 1.59 4.23
N LEU A 12 -7.19 0.68 4.02
CA LEU A 12 -7.00 0.01 2.74
C LEU A 12 -8.19 -0.87 2.41
N PHE A 13 -8.59 -1.77 3.33
CA PHE A 13 -9.73 -2.65 3.15
C PHE A 13 -11.01 -1.88 2.80
N ASP A 14 -11.35 -0.86 3.60
CA ASP A 14 -12.54 -0.03 3.37
C ASP A 14 -12.49 0.71 2.03
N THR A 15 -11.30 1.17 1.62
CA THR A 15 -11.11 1.84 0.33
C THR A 15 -11.37 0.88 -0.82
N ILE A 16 -10.84 -0.34 -0.76
CA ILE A 16 -11.07 -1.35 -1.80
C ILE A 16 -12.53 -1.80 -1.81
N CYS A 17 -13.15 -2.01 -0.64
CA CYS A 17 -14.59 -2.29 -0.53
C CYS A 17 -15.44 -1.20 -1.20
N LYS A 18 -15.09 0.07 -1.01
CA LYS A 18 -15.76 1.19 -1.68
C LYS A 18 -15.61 1.12 -3.19
N ILE A 19 -14.39 0.86 -3.70
CA ILE A 19 -14.13 0.71 -5.14
C ILE A 19 -14.93 -0.45 -5.73
N LEU A 20 -14.94 -1.61 -5.07
CA LEU A 20 -15.70 -2.79 -5.49
C LEU A 20 -17.20 -2.49 -5.54
N LYS A 21 -17.73 -1.82 -4.51
CA LYS A 21 -19.14 -1.40 -4.47
C LYS A 21 -19.49 -0.44 -5.61
N GLU A 22 -18.66 0.58 -5.84
CA GLU A 22 -18.86 1.55 -6.94
C GLU A 22 -18.82 0.88 -8.32
N LYS A 23 -18.06 -0.22 -8.46
CA LYS A 23 -17.96 -1.02 -9.68
C LYS A 23 -19.01 -2.13 -9.79
N GLY A 24 -19.90 -2.29 -8.80
CA GLY A 24 -20.89 -3.37 -8.78
C GLY A 24 -20.29 -4.77 -8.64
N LYS A 25 -19.10 -4.88 -8.04
CA LYS A 25 -18.35 -6.13 -7.84
C LYS A 25 -18.51 -6.72 -6.43
N LEU A 26 -19.18 -6.01 -5.53
CA LEU A 26 -19.47 -6.52 -4.19
C LEU A 26 -20.73 -7.39 -4.26
N PRO A 27 -20.67 -8.68 -3.91
CA PRO A 27 -21.80 -9.59 -4.10
C PRO A 27 -22.84 -9.44 -2.98
N ASP A 28 -24.13 -9.60 -3.34
CA ASP A 28 -25.25 -9.48 -2.40
C ASP A 28 -25.38 -10.66 -1.42
N ILE A 29 -24.60 -11.72 -1.60
CA ILE A 29 -24.63 -12.92 -0.73
C ILE A 29 -23.88 -12.72 0.61
N LEU A 30 -23.20 -11.59 0.78
CA LEU A 30 -22.44 -11.28 1.98
C LEU A 30 -23.38 -11.06 3.17
N ASP A 31 -23.10 -11.74 4.26
CA ASP A 31 -23.59 -11.40 5.60
C ASP A 31 -22.89 -10.12 6.06
N TYR A 32 -21.56 -10.09 5.94
CA TYR A 32 -20.77 -8.90 6.20
C TYR A 32 -19.44 -8.88 5.44
N GLY A 33 -18.88 -7.68 5.32
CA GLY A 33 -17.48 -7.42 5.03
C GLY A 33 -16.96 -6.44 6.06
N LEU A 34 -16.11 -6.88 6.97
CA LEU A 34 -15.62 -6.06 8.09
C LEU A 34 -14.11 -5.95 8.04
N ALA A 35 -13.61 -4.74 8.24
CA ALA A 35 -12.19 -4.50 8.42
C ALA A 35 -11.64 -5.17 9.69
N THR A 36 -10.32 -5.29 9.76
CA THR A 36 -9.61 -5.77 10.94
C THR A 36 -9.95 -4.94 12.19
N HIS A 37 -10.04 -5.60 13.35
CA HIS A 37 -10.25 -4.92 14.63
C HIS A 37 -8.95 -4.35 15.23
N ASN A 38 -7.79 -4.75 14.69
CA ASN A 38 -6.47 -4.27 15.11
C ASN A 38 -5.77 -3.59 13.93
N PRO A 39 -6.20 -2.39 13.51
CA PRO A 39 -5.60 -1.71 12.38
C PRO A 39 -4.15 -1.30 12.68
N VAL A 40 -3.26 -1.52 11.73
CA VAL A 40 -1.86 -1.09 11.78
C VAL A 40 -1.53 -0.15 10.62
N PRO A 41 -0.60 0.79 10.78
CA PRO A 41 -0.10 1.60 9.67
C PRO A 41 0.67 0.75 8.64
N ILE A 42 0.41 0.98 7.36
CA ILE A 42 1.13 0.43 6.22
C ILE A 42 2.15 1.48 5.76
N THR A 43 3.41 1.27 6.13
CA THR A 43 4.50 2.24 5.94
C THR A 43 5.38 1.96 4.72
N ASN A 44 5.25 0.77 4.15
CA ASN A 44 5.92 0.32 2.93
C ASN A 44 4.90 -0.45 2.06
N TYR A 45 4.98 -0.30 0.74
CA TYR A 45 4.17 -1.07 -0.22
C TYR A 45 4.78 -2.45 -0.54
N GLU A 46 6.00 -2.75 -0.07
CA GLU A 46 6.67 -4.05 -0.23
C GLU A 46 6.12 -5.12 0.72
N TYR A 47 4.81 -5.36 0.65
CA TYR A 47 4.13 -6.46 1.33
C TYR A 47 3.52 -7.42 0.33
N ASP A 48 3.26 -8.63 0.78
CA ASP A 48 2.46 -9.60 0.06
C ASP A 48 1.02 -9.58 0.56
N LEU A 49 0.04 -9.43 -0.33
CA LEU A 49 -1.35 -9.72 -0.01
C LEU A 49 -1.55 -11.24 0.07
N LYS A 50 -2.15 -11.71 1.16
CA LYS A 50 -2.49 -13.10 1.43
C LYS A 50 -3.97 -13.23 1.76
N ASN A 51 -4.48 -14.45 1.60
CA ASN A 51 -5.88 -14.75 1.84
C ASN A 51 -6.10 -16.18 2.36
N ASN A 52 -7.24 -16.38 2.99
CA ASN A 52 -7.81 -17.69 3.27
C ASN A 52 -9.27 -17.69 2.83
N LEU A 53 -9.60 -18.46 1.79
CA LEU A 53 -10.96 -18.67 1.34
C LEU A 53 -11.37 -20.09 1.71
N ASP A 54 -12.28 -20.24 2.66
CA ASP A 54 -12.63 -21.54 3.20
C ASP A 54 -14.08 -21.61 3.69
N TYR A 55 -14.60 -22.83 3.82
CA TYR A 55 -15.87 -23.08 4.49
C TYR A 55 -15.72 -22.84 6.00
N GLY A 56 -16.67 -22.13 6.58
CA GLY A 56 -16.74 -21.94 8.02
C GLY A 56 -17.06 -23.25 8.73
N GLY A 57 -16.47 -23.45 9.91
CA GLY A 57 -16.68 -24.68 10.69
C GLY A 57 -18.12 -24.93 11.14
N ASN A 58 -18.96 -23.89 11.20
CA ASN A 58 -20.37 -23.99 11.62
C ASN A 58 -21.37 -23.25 10.72
N GLU A 59 -20.95 -22.26 9.92
CA GLU A 59 -21.83 -21.48 9.05
C GLU A 59 -21.03 -20.73 8.00
N GLY A 60 -21.53 -20.69 6.77
CA GLY A 60 -21.04 -19.76 5.75
C GLY A 60 -19.68 -20.09 5.15
N ILE A 61 -19.20 -19.17 4.32
CA ILE A 61 -17.88 -19.16 3.69
C ILE A 61 -17.19 -17.89 4.15
N TYR A 62 -15.93 -18.04 4.54
CA TYR A 62 -15.09 -16.95 5.01
C TYR A 62 -14.03 -16.64 3.97
N LEU A 63 -13.83 -15.36 3.71
CA LEU A 63 -12.67 -14.84 3.00
C LEU A 63 -11.92 -13.88 3.92
N ASP A 64 -10.86 -14.39 4.55
CA ASP A 64 -9.95 -13.60 5.36
C ASP A 64 -8.81 -13.05 4.51
N LEU A 65 -8.47 -11.77 4.72
CA LEU A 65 -7.42 -11.07 3.98
C LEU A 65 -6.41 -10.47 4.96
N TRP A 66 -5.12 -10.62 4.67
CA TRP A 66 -4.03 -10.03 5.45
C TRP A 66 -2.84 -9.68 4.58
N ILE A 67 -1.96 -8.81 5.09
CA ILE A 67 -0.67 -8.52 4.48
C ILE A 67 0.45 -9.22 5.25
N GLU A 68 1.46 -9.70 4.53
CA GLU A 68 2.73 -10.17 5.08
C GLU A 68 3.86 -9.24 4.68
N TYR A 69 4.67 -8.82 5.64
CA TYR A 69 5.76 -7.88 5.42
C TYR A 69 6.91 -8.14 6.38
N THR A 70 8.06 -7.52 6.12
CA THR A 70 9.21 -7.58 7.02
C THR A 70 9.35 -6.28 7.79
N ALA A 71 9.31 -6.35 9.12
CA ALA A 71 9.60 -5.24 10.01
C ALA A 71 10.73 -5.62 10.96
N GLU A 72 11.75 -4.78 11.06
CA GLU A 72 12.93 -5.02 11.92
C GLU A 72 13.58 -6.40 11.70
N GLY A 73 13.60 -6.87 10.45
CA GLY A 73 14.17 -8.17 10.07
C GLY A 73 13.31 -9.38 10.45
N LYS A 74 12.08 -9.18 10.95
CA LYS A 74 11.12 -10.24 11.28
C LYS A 74 9.97 -10.24 10.31
N LYS A 75 9.49 -11.44 9.96
CA LYS A 75 8.23 -11.59 9.23
C LYS A 75 7.07 -11.25 10.15
N CYS A 76 6.20 -10.36 9.67
CA CYS A 76 4.99 -9.91 10.33
C CYS A 76 3.80 -10.20 9.42
N ALA A 77 2.64 -10.41 10.04
CA ALA A 77 1.36 -10.52 9.35
C ALA A 77 0.35 -9.58 10.01
N SER A 78 -0.50 -8.93 9.24
CA SER A 78 -1.55 -8.05 9.78
C SER A 78 -2.82 -8.14 8.96
N GLY A 79 -3.94 -8.40 9.63
CA GLY A 79 -5.25 -8.51 8.99
C GLY A 79 -5.67 -7.22 8.30
N LEU A 80 -6.29 -7.36 7.14
CA LEU A 80 -6.99 -6.29 6.43
C LEU A 80 -8.47 -6.30 6.78
N GLY A 81 -9.11 -7.46 6.64
CA GLY A 81 -10.53 -7.64 6.89
C GLY A 81 -11.02 -9.02 6.46
N THR A 82 -12.31 -9.27 6.73
CA THR A 82 -12.97 -10.55 6.48
C THR A 82 -14.31 -10.31 5.80
N PHE A 83 -14.58 -11.08 4.76
CA PHE A 83 -15.92 -11.25 4.20
C PHE A 83 -16.52 -12.57 4.66
N LYS A 84 -17.81 -12.58 4.98
CA LYS A 84 -18.55 -13.78 5.38
C LYS A 84 -19.88 -13.84 4.66
N THR A 85 -20.31 -15.04 4.28
CA THR A 85 -21.68 -15.36 3.83
C THR A 85 -22.46 -16.11 4.91
N LEU A 86 -23.79 -16.20 4.79
CA LEU A 86 -24.58 -17.20 5.54
C LEU A 86 -24.64 -18.56 4.79
N ARG A 87 -24.52 -18.52 3.46
CA ARG A 87 -24.58 -19.68 2.56
C ARG A 87 -23.24 -20.41 2.49
N ALA A 88 -23.27 -21.73 2.39
CA ALA A 88 -22.10 -22.60 2.29
C ALA A 88 -22.18 -23.57 1.08
N ASP A 89 -22.95 -23.20 0.06
CA ASP A 89 -23.05 -23.98 -1.19
C ASP A 89 -21.94 -23.63 -2.19
N ASP A 90 -21.71 -24.53 -3.16
CA ASP A 90 -20.64 -24.41 -4.16
C ASP A 90 -20.73 -23.14 -5.00
N GLU A 91 -21.95 -22.68 -5.32
CA GLU A 91 -22.17 -21.43 -6.05
C GLU A 91 -21.66 -20.24 -5.23
N SER A 92 -21.97 -20.21 -3.93
CA SER A 92 -21.49 -19.18 -3.02
C SER A 92 -19.97 -19.18 -2.90
N MET A 93 -19.32 -20.36 -2.93
CA MET A 93 -17.86 -20.48 -2.95
C MET A 93 -17.26 -19.87 -4.22
N HIS A 94 -17.84 -20.16 -5.37
CA HIS A 94 -17.41 -19.55 -6.63
C HIS A 94 -17.58 -18.02 -6.63
N ILE A 95 -18.68 -17.50 -6.09
CA ILE A 95 -18.90 -16.05 -5.96
C ILE A 95 -17.84 -15.42 -5.04
N MET A 96 -17.52 -16.07 -3.90
CA MET A 96 -16.48 -15.58 -2.98
C MET A 96 -15.07 -15.64 -3.62
N ALA A 97 -14.79 -16.62 -4.47
CA ALA A 97 -13.55 -16.69 -5.24
C ALA A 97 -13.44 -15.55 -6.28
N VAL A 98 -14.56 -15.18 -6.91
CA VAL A 98 -14.60 -14.00 -7.80
C VAL A 98 -14.35 -12.72 -7.01
N LEU A 99 -14.99 -12.56 -5.85
CA LEU A 99 -14.75 -11.42 -4.96
C LEU A 99 -13.28 -11.31 -4.55
N LEU A 100 -12.63 -12.43 -4.21
CA LEU A 100 -11.19 -12.47 -3.94
C LEU A 100 -10.36 -11.96 -5.13
N ALA A 101 -10.62 -12.48 -6.33
CA ALA A 101 -9.89 -12.06 -7.53
C ALA A 101 -10.07 -10.56 -7.80
N ASP A 102 -11.31 -10.06 -7.68
CA ASP A 102 -11.60 -8.64 -7.83
C ASP A 102 -10.92 -7.79 -6.76
N PHE A 103 -10.89 -8.24 -5.50
CA PHE A 103 -10.20 -7.54 -4.43
C PHE A 103 -8.71 -7.41 -4.75
N ILE A 104 -8.03 -8.49 -5.14
CA ILE A 104 -6.59 -8.49 -5.49
C ILE A 104 -6.31 -7.52 -6.65
N ILE A 105 -7.15 -7.52 -7.69
CA ILE A 105 -6.98 -6.64 -8.86
C ILE A 105 -7.10 -5.18 -8.46
N GLU A 106 -8.15 -4.83 -7.71
CA GLU A 106 -8.42 -3.44 -7.33
C GLU A 106 -7.44 -2.92 -6.28
N GLU A 107 -7.02 -3.78 -5.34
CA GLU A 107 -6.00 -3.46 -4.34
C GLU A 107 -4.66 -3.15 -5.02
N CYS A 108 -4.20 -4.03 -5.91
CA CYS A 108 -2.95 -3.84 -6.65
C CYS A 108 -3.00 -2.57 -7.51
N ALA A 109 -4.12 -2.32 -8.20
CA ALA A 109 -4.29 -1.10 -8.99
C ALA A 109 -4.28 0.16 -8.11
N TYR A 110 -4.94 0.12 -6.95
CA TYR A 110 -5.00 1.24 -6.02
C TYR A 110 -3.64 1.57 -5.43
N VAL A 111 -2.89 0.57 -4.95
CA VAL A 111 -1.56 0.78 -4.36
C VAL A 111 -0.60 1.36 -5.40
N ASN A 112 -0.56 0.80 -6.61
CA ASN A 112 0.31 1.28 -7.67
C ASN A 112 -0.03 2.71 -8.13
N ALA A 113 -1.31 3.09 -8.11
CA ALA A 113 -1.72 4.46 -8.42
C ALA A 113 -1.43 5.45 -7.29
N ASN A 114 -1.21 4.98 -6.05
CA ASN A 114 -1.07 5.80 -4.86
C ASN A 114 0.20 5.45 -4.04
N LEU A 115 1.30 5.06 -4.70
CA LEU A 115 2.53 4.60 -4.02
C LEU A 115 3.00 5.53 -2.89
N ASP A 116 2.89 6.85 -3.09
CA ASP A 116 3.29 7.83 -2.08
C ASP A 116 2.54 7.66 -0.75
N ASP A 117 1.28 7.21 -0.76
CA ASP A 117 0.48 6.94 0.44
C ASP A 117 1.00 5.74 1.25
N PHE A 118 1.87 4.93 0.64
CA PHE A 118 2.49 3.73 1.22
C PHE A 118 4.01 3.84 1.37
N THR A 119 4.62 4.98 1.04
CA THR A 119 6.08 5.21 1.19
C THR A 119 6.33 6.14 2.37
N TRP A 120 6.47 5.60 3.58
CA TRP A 120 6.69 6.35 4.83
C TRP A 120 8.07 6.12 5.46
N GLU A 121 8.82 5.16 4.92
CA GLU A 121 10.14 4.79 5.39
C GLU A 121 11.23 5.31 4.44
N GLY A 122 12.42 5.49 5.00
CA GLY A 122 13.59 5.93 4.23
C GLY A 122 13.52 7.38 3.76
N VAL A 123 14.35 7.67 2.76
CA VAL A 123 14.59 9.00 2.23
C VAL A 123 14.72 8.91 0.72
N ASP A 124 13.87 9.64 0.00
CA ASP A 124 13.90 9.68 -1.46
C ASP A 124 14.78 10.81 -1.97
N VAL A 125 15.52 10.51 -3.04
CA VAL A 125 16.41 11.47 -3.72
C VAL A 125 15.99 11.60 -5.18
N HIS A 126 15.60 12.80 -5.56
CA HIS A 126 15.19 13.14 -6.93
C HIS A 126 16.08 14.23 -7.50
N VAL A 127 16.33 14.18 -8.80
CA VAL A 127 17.03 15.27 -9.50
C VAL A 127 16.02 16.25 -10.08
N ILE A 128 16.39 17.52 -10.14
CA ILE A 128 15.72 18.51 -11.01
C ILE A 128 16.56 18.60 -12.27
N GLU A 129 15.92 18.36 -13.41
CA GLU A 129 16.57 18.43 -14.71
C GLU A 129 16.93 19.87 -15.07
N LYS A 130 17.75 20.06 -16.11
CA LYS A 130 18.12 21.40 -16.59
C LYS A 130 16.90 22.21 -17.07
N SER A 131 15.81 21.53 -17.45
CA SER A 131 14.52 22.15 -17.77
C SER A 131 13.82 22.79 -16.56
N GLY A 132 14.24 22.46 -15.33
CA GLY A 132 13.58 22.86 -14.09
C GLY A 132 12.50 21.88 -13.61
N GLU A 133 12.23 20.81 -14.35
CA GLU A 133 11.25 19.79 -13.96
C GLU A 133 11.87 18.74 -13.01
N LYS A 134 11.08 18.28 -12.03
CA LYS A 134 11.47 17.14 -11.17
C LYS A 134 11.45 15.88 -12.03
N SER A 135 12.55 15.12 -11.97
CA SER A 135 12.65 13.86 -12.71
C SER A 135 11.57 12.86 -12.27
N LYS A 136 11.10 12.08 -13.24
CA LYS A 136 10.17 10.95 -13.01
C LYS A 136 10.83 9.76 -12.32
N TRP A 137 12.16 9.72 -12.27
CA TRP A 137 12.92 8.69 -11.56
C TRP A 137 13.60 9.28 -10.32
N GLY A 138 13.86 8.43 -9.34
CA GLY A 138 14.55 8.78 -8.11
C GLY A 138 15.25 7.57 -7.50
N TYR A 139 15.94 7.80 -6.38
CA TYR A 139 16.50 6.74 -5.55
C TYR A 139 15.87 6.76 -4.18
N SER A 140 15.41 5.61 -3.70
CA SER A 140 15.01 5.43 -2.31
C SER A 140 16.18 4.90 -1.50
N CYS A 141 16.51 5.59 -0.41
CA CYS A 141 17.62 5.25 0.49
C CYS A 141 17.07 4.88 1.86
N GLY A 142 17.60 3.84 2.49
CA GLY A 142 17.17 3.44 3.84
C GLY A 142 17.52 4.44 4.94
N THR A 143 18.51 5.32 4.73
CA THR A 143 18.95 6.32 5.72
C THR A 143 19.22 7.68 5.09
N MET A 144 19.11 8.74 5.91
CA MET A 144 19.45 10.10 5.51
C MET A 144 20.92 10.24 5.11
N GLU A 145 21.84 9.54 5.79
CA GLU A 145 23.27 9.56 5.43
C GLU A 145 23.51 9.01 4.01
N ALA A 146 22.89 7.87 3.69
CA ALA A 146 22.98 7.28 2.35
C ALA A 146 22.36 8.20 1.29
N ALA A 147 21.23 8.84 1.61
CA ALA A 147 20.58 9.81 0.73
C ALA A 147 21.44 11.05 0.48
N LEU A 148 22.10 11.58 1.51
CA LEU A 148 23.01 12.73 1.38
C LEU A 148 24.23 12.39 0.52
N LYS A 149 24.82 11.19 0.71
CA LYS A 149 25.91 10.71 -0.15
C LYS A 149 25.45 10.59 -1.62
N ARG A 150 24.26 10.02 -1.86
CA ARG A 150 23.68 9.91 -3.21
C ARG A 150 23.40 11.28 -3.81
N LYS A 151 22.93 12.23 -3.01
CA LYS A 151 22.74 13.62 -3.41
C LYS A 151 24.05 14.27 -3.85
N ASP A 152 25.15 14.07 -3.13
CA ASP A 152 26.47 14.61 -3.51
C ASP A 152 26.97 14.03 -4.84
N GLU A 153 26.71 12.74 -5.10
CA GLU A 153 27.02 12.12 -6.39
C GLU A 153 26.19 12.70 -7.54
N LEU A 154 24.91 13.00 -7.30
CA LEU A 154 24.00 13.54 -8.30
C LEU A 154 24.27 15.02 -8.61
N LEU A 155 24.64 15.84 -7.61
CA LEU A 155 24.97 17.25 -7.81
C LEU A 155 26.18 17.47 -8.73
N LYS A 156 27.04 16.47 -8.91
CA LYS A 156 28.13 16.51 -9.90
C LYS A 156 27.62 16.54 -11.35
N LYS A 157 26.38 16.10 -11.59
CA LYS A 157 25.79 15.93 -12.93
C LYS A 157 24.56 16.80 -13.15
N TYR A 158 23.81 17.09 -12.09
CA TYR A 158 22.53 17.78 -12.14
C TYR A 158 22.60 19.11 -11.38
N PRO A 159 21.87 20.15 -11.84
CA PRO A 159 21.93 21.47 -11.23
C PRO A 159 21.35 21.48 -9.82
N LYS A 160 20.27 20.72 -9.58
CA LYS A 160 19.63 20.63 -8.27
C LYS A 160 19.20 19.20 -7.95
N VAL A 161 19.20 18.89 -6.66
CA VAL A 161 18.77 17.60 -6.12
C VAL A 161 17.85 17.85 -4.94
N ILE A 162 16.72 17.15 -4.91
CA ILE A 162 15.75 17.13 -3.83
C ILE A 162 16.02 15.89 -2.98
N VAL A 163 16.14 16.08 -1.67
CA VAL A 163 16.14 15.00 -0.68
C VAL A 163 14.86 15.13 0.13
N ARG A 164 14.05 14.07 0.16
CA ARG A 164 12.77 14.02 0.86
C ARG A 164 12.82 12.99 1.97
N ASP A 165 12.56 13.42 3.19
CA ASP A 165 12.31 12.52 4.31
C ASP A 165 10.88 11.97 4.19
N ASN A 166 10.73 10.66 4.01
CA ASN A 166 9.43 10.04 3.71
C ASN A 166 8.50 10.02 4.93
N ALA A 167 9.04 9.99 6.16
CA ALA A 167 8.23 10.01 7.37
C ALA A 167 7.58 11.40 7.59
N THR A 168 8.33 12.47 7.33
CA THR A 168 7.89 13.86 7.57
C THR A 168 7.35 14.57 6.33
N ARG A 169 7.57 13.98 5.14
CA ARG A 169 7.27 14.56 3.82
C ARG A 169 8.00 15.87 3.54
N LYS A 170 9.01 16.22 4.34
CA LYS A 170 9.80 17.44 4.15
C LYS A 170 10.83 17.23 3.05
N GLU A 171 10.82 18.14 2.09
CA GLU A 171 11.81 18.20 1.02
C GLU A 171 12.87 19.26 1.33
N LYS A 172 14.13 18.95 1.04
CA LYS A 172 15.23 19.89 1.02
C LYS A 172 15.89 19.88 -0.36
N ILE A 173 16.00 21.07 -0.94
CA ILE A 173 16.63 21.28 -2.25
C ILE A 173 18.09 21.65 -2.01
N TYR A 174 18.97 21.04 -2.80
CA TYR A 174 20.39 21.31 -2.83
C TYR A 174 20.77 21.71 -4.25
N GLU A 175 21.69 22.65 -4.40
CA GLU A 175 22.12 23.18 -5.70
C GLU A 175 23.65 23.15 -5.79
N ASN A 176 24.17 22.95 -7.00
CA ASN A 176 25.61 22.94 -7.22
C ASN A 176 26.12 24.40 -7.23
N GLY A 177 26.58 24.91 -6.07
CA GLY A 177 27.20 26.24 -5.97
C GLY A 177 26.74 27.18 -4.83
N GLY A 178 26.33 26.65 -3.68
CA GLY A 178 26.05 27.43 -2.46
C GLY A 178 26.43 26.69 -1.19
#